data_AF-A0AA46TRQ1-F1
#
_entry.id   AF-A0AA46TRQ1-F1
#
_cell.length_a   1.000
_cell.length_b   1.000
_cell.length_c   1.000
_cell.angle_alpha   90.00
_cell.angle_beta   90.00
_cell.angle_gamma   90.00
#
_symmetry.space_group_name_H-M   'P 1'
#
loop_
_entity.id
_entity.type
_entity.pdbx_description
1 polymer ?
#
loop_
_entity_poly.entity_id
_entity_poly.type
_entity_poly.pdbx_seq_one_letter_code
_entity_poly.pdbx_strand_id
1 'polypeptide(L)'
;MTEQGKHHPSHDYDSLKQKGQESAAEIKDAAEQQAENAFAQQRESAAEQTKIVSAVFQKAADEFDRQKQPFCSQQTRRLAQKVDRFSQTMRDKDLHGLCKEAENYGRKEPALFIGGAIAAGFLVTRFLRSSSTHSDTANSHAANNGSQHQVGEHNAVQSNRV
;
A
#
# COMPACT_ATOMS: atom_id res chain seq x y z
N MET A 1 -0.54 61.33 -20.68
CA MET A 1 0.58 60.46 -20.30
C MET A 1 0.08 59.45 -19.29
N THR A 2 0.33 58.17 -19.55
CA THR A 2 -0.19 57.00 -18.84
C THR A 2 0.47 56.84 -17.47
N GLU A 3 -0.33 56.85 -16.40
CA GLU A 3 0.13 56.46 -15.06
C GLU A 3 0.40 54.95 -15.01
N GLN A 4 1.63 54.60 -14.66
CA GLN A 4 2.07 53.23 -14.41
C GLN A 4 1.59 52.76 -13.02
N GLY A 5 0.48 52.04 -12.97
CA GLY A 5 0.14 51.20 -11.82
C GLY A 5 0.96 49.91 -11.82
N LYS A 6 2.18 49.95 -11.27
CA LYS A 6 2.97 48.74 -10.97
C LYS A 6 2.34 48.02 -9.79
N HIS A 7 1.46 47.06 -10.07
CA HIS A 7 1.05 46.06 -9.09
C HIS A 7 2.27 45.21 -8.69
N HIS A 8 2.66 45.27 -7.42
CA HIS A 8 3.65 44.38 -6.82
C HIS A 8 2.95 43.07 -6.39
N PRO A 9 3.26 41.90 -6.99
CA PRO A 9 2.67 40.62 -6.64
C PRO A 9 3.31 39.94 -5.40
N SER A 10 4.06 40.66 -4.58
CA SER A 10 4.95 40.06 -3.57
C SER A 10 4.26 39.60 -2.27
N HIS A 11 3.04 40.05 -1.97
CA HIS A 11 2.41 39.83 -0.66
C HIS A 11 1.55 38.56 -0.53
N ASP A 12 1.13 37.94 -1.64
CA ASP A 12 0.32 36.71 -1.59
C ASP A 12 1.16 35.44 -1.40
N TYR A 13 2.45 35.48 -1.73
CA TYR A 13 3.31 34.30 -1.62
C TYR A 13 3.70 33.97 -0.18
N ASP A 14 3.92 35.00 0.65
CA ASP A 14 4.31 34.80 2.05
C ASP A 14 3.15 34.25 2.90
N SER A 15 1.93 34.73 2.66
CA SER A 15 0.73 34.24 3.37
C SER A 15 0.38 32.80 3.00
N LEU A 16 0.50 32.43 1.71
CA LEU A 16 0.32 31.06 1.23
C LEU A 16 1.40 30.13 1.77
N LYS A 17 2.66 30.57 1.78
CA LYS A 17 3.78 29.78 2.31
C LYS A 17 3.64 29.58 3.81
N GLN A 18 3.27 30.61 4.56
CA GLN A 18 3.11 30.53 6.01
C GLN A 18 1.93 29.62 6.40
N LYS A 19 0.78 29.78 5.72
CA LYS A 19 -0.38 28.91 5.96
C LYS A 19 -0.10 27.46 5.57
N GLY A 20 0.63 27.24 4.47
CA GLY A 20 1.07 25.91 4.06
C GLY A 20 2.06 25.27 5.02
N GLN A 21 2.98 26.04 5.59
CA GLN A 21 3.96 25.55 6.57
C GLN A 21 3.30 25.18 7.90
N GLU A 22 2.36 25.99 8.38
CA GLU A 22 1.65 25.75 9.64
C GLU A 22 0.78 24.48 9.55
N SER A 23 -0.01 24.35 8.47
CA SER A 23 -0.78 23.12 8.22
C SER A 23 0.12 21.89 8.02
N ALA A 24 1.27 22.02 7.39
CA ALA A 24 2.20 20.91 7.21
C ALA A 24 2.82 20.46 8.54
N ALA A 25 3.15 21.39 9.43
CA ALA A 25 3.69 21.09 10.76
C ALA A 25 2.66 20.33 11.61
N GLU A 26 1.41 20.81 11.64
CA GLU A 26 0.34 20.19 12.42
C GLU A 26 0.01 18.76 11.94
N ILE A 27 -0.04 18.54 10.62
CA ILE A 27 -0.23 17.21 10.03
C ILE A 27 0.94 16.29 10.37
N LYS A 28 2.17 16.80 10.34
CA LYS A 28 3.38 16.03 10.66
C LYS A 28 3.35 15.57 12.12
N ASP A 29 3.06 16.47 13.05
CA ASP A 29 3.05 16.16 14.48
C ASP A 29 1.96 15.12 14.81
N ALA A 30 0.77 15.27 14.25
CA ALA A 30 -0.32 14.30 14.42
C ALA A 30 0.04 12.93 13.83
N ALA A 31 0.68 12.90 12.65
CA ALA A 31 1.11 11.66 12.01
C ALA A 31 2.23 10.97 12.81
N GLU A 32 3.21 11.72 13.34
CA GLU A 32 4.28 11.19 14.18
C GLU A 32 3.70 10.54 15.46
N GLN A 33 2.81 11.24 16.16
CA GLN A 33 2.17 10.70 17.37
C GLN A 33 1.33 9.45 17.08
N GLN A 34 0.54 9.47 16.01
CA GLN A 34 -0.27 8.31 15.59
C GLN A 34 0.63 7.12 15.23
N ALA A 35 1.71 7.36 14.50
CA ALA A 35 2.67 6.35 14.10
C ALA A 35 3.37 5.75 15.32
N GLU A 36 3.85 6.56 16.25
CA GLU A 36 4.50 6.10 17.49
C GLU A 36 3.56 5.21 18.32
N ASN A 37 2.30 5.63 18.49
CA ASN A 37 1.29 4.87 19.23
C ASN A 37 0.98 3.53 18.54
N ALA A 38 0.82 3.52 17.21
CA ALA A 38 0.62 2.30 16.45
C ALA A 38 1.85 1.38 16.51
N PHE A 39 3.05 1.94 16.42
CA PHE A 39 4.31 1.18 16.46
C PHE A 39 4.53 0.54 17.84
N ALA A 40 4.19 1.24 18.92
CA ALA A 40 4.24 0.72 20.28
C ALA A 40 3.30 -0.49 20.43
N GLN A 41 2.07 -0.40 19.92
CA GLN A 41 1.10 -1.51 19.94
C GLN A 41 1.52 -2.68 19.04
N GLN A 42 2.06 -2.39 17.85
CA GLN A 42 2.51 -3.41 16.90
C GLN A 42 3.76 -4.16 17.42
N ARG A 43 4.65 -3.50 18.16
CA ARG A 43 5.87 -4.10 18.72
C ARG A 43 5.58 -5.27 19.66
N GLU A 44 4.56 -5.16 20.51
CA GLU A 44 4.11 -6.23 21.42
C GLU A 44 3.65 -7.47 20.63
N SER A 45 3.01 -7.25 19.47
CA SER A 45 2.46 -8.32 18.60
C SER A 45 3.43 -8.81 17.52
N ALA A 46 4.56 -8.12 17.31
CA ALA A 46 5.50 -8.39 16.21
C ALA A 46 6.38 -9.62 16.47
N ALA A 47 6.67 -9.95 17.73
CA ALA A 47 7.51 -11.09 18.09
C ALA A 47 6.93 -12.42 17.57
N GLU A 48 5.59 -12.57 17.59
CA GLU A 48 4.90 -13.79 17.15
C GLU A 48 4.84 -13.92 15.61
N GLN A 49 4.69 -12.79 14.90
CA GLN A 49 4.53 -12.76 13.43
C GLN A 49 5.85 -12.85 12.67
N THR A 50 6.99 -12.57 13.34
CA THR A 50 8.32 -12.57 12.71
C THR A 50 8.76 -13.97 12.24
N LYS A 51 8.28 -15.05 12.87
CA LYS A 51 8.57 -16.44 12.43
C LYS A 51 7.98 -16.78 11.07
N ILE A 52 6.79 -16.28 10.76
CA ILE A 52 6.12 -16.54 9.48
C ILE A 52 6.82 -15.77 8.35
N VAL A 53 7.15 -14.51 8.61
CA VAL A 53 7.86 -13.67 7.64
C VAL A 53 9.24 -14.23 7.33
N SER A 54 10.04 -14.57 8.34
CA SER A 54 11.37 -15.16 8.13
C SER A 54 11.31 -16.46 7.33
N ALA A 55 10.35 -17.35 7.59
CA ALA A 55 10.19 -18.59 6.83
C ALA A 55 9.85 -18.34 5.34
N VAL A 56 9.02 -17.34 5.04
CA VAL A 56 8.66 -16.96 3.67
C VAL A 56 9.86 -16.35 2.94
N PHE A 57 10.59 -15.46 3.61
CA PHE A 57 11.81 -14.86 3.04
C PHE A 57 12.91 -15.89 2.82
N GLN A 58 13.12 -16.82 3.75
CA GLN A 58 14.10 -17.90 3.60
C GLN A 58 13.76 -18.78 2.39
N LYS A 59 12.49 -19.18 2.23
CA LYS A 59 12.02 -19.92 1.04
C LYS A 59 12.23 -19.14 -0.26
N ALA A 60 11.94 -17.84 -0.27
CA ALA A 60 12.15 -17.01 -1.44
C ALA A 60 13.64 -16.86 -1.78
N ALA A 61 14.49 -16.72 -0.77
CA ALA A 61 15.95 -16.66 -0.94
C ALA A 61 16.51 -17.99 -1.50
N ASP A 62 16.06 -19.13 -0.97
CA ASP A 62 16.43 -20.45 -1.48
C ASP A 62 16.01 -20.65 -2.95
N GLU A 63 14.81 -20.16 -3.32
CA GLU A 63 14.31 -20.21 -4.70
C GLU A 63 15.11 -19.28 -5.64
N PHE A 64 15.57 -18.14 -5.13
CA PHE A 64 16.38 -17.19 -5.89
C PHE A 64 17.83 -17.68 -6.08
N ASP A 65 18.41 -18.32 -5.06
CA ASP A 65 19.75 -18.91 -5.11
C ASP A 65 19.81 -20.11 -6.09
N ARG A 66 18.71 -20.87 -6.18
CA ARG A 66 18.54 -21.95 -7.17
C ARG A 66 18.54 -21.45 -8.62
N GLN A 67 18.12 -20.22 -8.88
CA GLN A 67 18.06 -19.64 -10.23
C GLN A 67 19.39 -19.08 -10.76
N LYS A 68 20.50 -19.19 -9.98
CA LYS A 68 21.91 -18.98 -10.40
C LYS A 68 22.11 -17.99 -11.57
N GLN A 69 21.75 -16.73 -11.38
CA GLN A 69 22.15 -15.63 -12.28
C GLN A 69 23.39 -14.91 -11.70
N PRO A 70 24.63 -15.28 -12.12
CA PRO A 70 25.88 -14.77 -11.54
C PRO A 70 26.13 -13.27 -11.76
N PHE A 71 25.39 -12.61 -12.65
CA PHE A 71 25.60 -11.21 -13.02
C PHE A 71 25.10 -10.19 -11.96
N CYS A 72 24.19 -10.58 -11.07
CA CYS A 72 23.64 -9.70 -10.04
C CYS A 72 24.46 -9.64 -8.73
N SER A 73 25.45 -10.54 -8.56
CA SER A 73 26.12 -10.78 -7.28
C SER A 73 26.80 -9.54 -6.67
N GLN A 74 27.49 -8.72 -7.46
CA GLN A 74 28.22 -7.56 -6.95
C GLN A 74 27.31 -6.39 -6.56
N GLN A 75 26.24 -6.13 -7.31
CA GLN A 75 25.28 -5.08 -6.97
C GLN A 75 24.40 -5.48 -5.78
N THR A 76 24.01 -6.76 -5.73
CA THR A 76 23.30 -7.33 -4.58
C THR A 76 24.15 -7.31 -3.31
N ARG A 77 25.47 -7.54 -3.39
CA ARG A 77 26.37 -7.44 -2.22
C ARG A 77 26.42 -6.02 -1.66
N ARG A 78 26.47 -5.01 -2.53
CA ARG A 78 26.47 -3.59 -2.12
C ARG A 78 25.14 -3.16 -1.52
N LEU A 79 24.03 -3.69 -2.04
CA LEU A 79 22.70 -3.50 -1.45
C LEU A 79 22.58 -4.20 -0.09
N ALA A 80 23.06 -5.45 0.03
CA ALA A 80 23.04 -6.21 1.28
C ALA A 80 23.77 -5.49 2.42
N GLN A 81 24.93 -4.89 2.15
CA GLN A 81 25.68 -4.10 3.14
C GLN A 81 24.93 -2.84 3.59
N LYS A 82 24.16 -2.21 2.70
CA LYS A 82 23.30 -1.05 3.04
C LYS A 82 22.08 -1.48 3.86
N VAL A 83 21.48 -2.61 3.52
CA VAL A 83 20.32 -3.19 4.24
C VAL A 83 20.70 -3.65 5.64
N ASP A 84 21.89 -4.21 5.83
CA ASP A 84 22.39 -4.66 7.15
C ASP A 84 22.56 -3.49 8.12
N ARG A 85 23.20 -2.40 7.66
CA ARG A 85 23.31 -1.13 8.40
C ARG A 85 21.94 -0.56 8.75
N PHE A 86 21.01 -0.56 7.79
CA PHE A 86 19.66 -0.08 7.99
C PHE A 86 18.88 -0.92 9.01
N SER A 87 19.05 -2.24 9.01
CA SER A 87 18.39 -3.17 9.94
C SER A 87 18.85 -2.98 11.38
N GLN A 88 20.11 -2.59 11.58
CA GLN A 88 20.63 -2.21 12.89
C GLN A 88 20.00 -0.89 13.38
N THR A 89 19.89 0.11 12.52
CA THR A 89 19.24 1.40 12.85
C THR A 89 17.74 1.25 13.11
N MET A 90 17.03 0.39 12.39
CA MET A 90 15.59 0.17 12.56
C MET A 90 15.22 -0.43 13.93
N ARG A 91 16.16 -1.11 14.60
CA ARG A 91 15.93 -1.70 15.93
C ARG A 91 15.88 -0.63 17.02
N ASP A 92 16.59 0.47 16.80
CA ASP A 92 16.64 1.66 17.64
C ASP A 92 15.73 2.76 17.06
N LYS A 93 14.42 2.57 17.24
CA LYS A 93 13.38 3.58 17.52
C LYS A 93 13.31 4.94 16.77
N ASP A 94 14.08 5.22 15.74
CA ASP A 94 14.11 6.55 15.16
C ASP A 94 13.20 6.70 13.93
N LEU A 95 11.88 6.70 14.16
CA LEU A 95 10.93 7.26 13.17
C LEU A 95 11.34 8.71 12.82
N HIS A 96 11.78 9.45 13.83
CA HIS A 96 12.31 10.81 13.68
C HIS A 96 13.55 10.85 12.78
N GLY A 97 14.45 9.87 12.90
CA GLY A 97 15.61 9.70 12.02
C GLY A 97 15.22 9.39 10.58
N LEU A 98 14.23 8.52 10.37
CA LEU A 98 13.72 8.20 9.03
C LEU A 98 13.06 9.42 8.36
N CYS A 99 12.28 10.21 9.11
CA CYS A 99 11.71 11.46 8.61
C CYS A 99 12.80 12.46 8.21
N LYS A 100 13.84 12.60 9.03
CA LYS A 100 14.98 13.49 8.75
C LYS A 100 15.79 13.05 7.53
N GLU A 101 15.95 11.74 7.35
CA GLU A 101 16.61 11.17 6.18
C GLU A 101 15.76 11.39 4.92
N ALA A 102 14.45 11.16 4.98
CA ALA A 102 13.50 11.40 3.90
C ALA A 102 13.47 12.87 3.47
N GLU A 103 13.51 13.80 4.43
CA GLU A 103 13.62 15.25 4.16
C GLU A 103 14.92 15.59 3.41
N ASN A 104 16.03 14.97 3.82
CA ASN A 104 17.32 15.17 3.17
C ASN A 104 17.33 14.61 1.74
N TYR A 105 16.66 13.47 1.48
CA TYR A 105 16.47 12.93 0.12
C TYR A 105 15.55 13.79 -0.73
N GLY A 106 14.45 14.32 -0.16
CA GLY A 106 13.54 15.24 -0.84
C GLY A 106 14.23 16.51 -1.34
N ARG A 107 15.21 17.02 -0.60
CA ARG A 107 16.00 18.19 -1.00
C ARG A 107 17.09 17.88 -2.04
N LYS A 108 17.64 16.67 -2.05
CA LYS A 108 18.74 16.27 -2.96
C LYS A 108 18.24 15.74 -4.30
N GLU A 109 17.15 14.99 -4.28
CA GLU A 109 16.64 14.21 -5.41
C GLU A 109 15.10 14.37 -5.49
N PRO A 110 14.60 15.55 -5.90
CA PRO A 110 13.15 15.83 -5.88
C PRO A 110 12.35 14.87 -6.77
N ALA A 111 12.94 14.34 -7.86
CA ALA A 111 12.29 13.36 -8.72
C ALA A 111 12.02 12.02 -8.00
N LEU A 112 12.99 11.53 -7.22
CA LEU A 112 12.82 10.31 -6.43
C LEU A 112 11.78 10.48 -5.33
N PHE A 113 11.72 11.66 -4.71
CA PHE A 113 10.72 11.96 -3.69
C PHE A 113 9.29 11.98 -4.26
N ILE A 114 9.08 12.65 -5.39
CA ILE A 114 7.76 12.69 -6.04
C ILE A 114 7.34 11.29 -6.51
N GLY A 115 8.25 10.55 -7.16
CA GLY A 115 7.98 9.17 -7.59
C GLY A 115 7.67 8.25 -6.41
N GLY A 116 8.42 8.40 -5.32
CA GLY A 116 8.22 7.67 -4.07
C GLY A 116 6.89 7.99 -3.40
N ALA A 117 6.50 9.27 -3.33
CA ALA A 117 5.23 9.69 -2.75
C ALA A 117 4.02 9.16 -3.53
N ILE A 118 4.07 9.21 -4.87
CA ILE A 118 3.03 8.66 -5.74
C ILE A 118 2.93 7.14 -5.56
N ALA A 119 4.06 6.44 -5.59
CA ALA A 119 4.09 5.00 -5.39
C ALA A 119 3.56 4.60 -3.99
N ALA A 120 3.97 5.31 -2.94
CA ALA A 120 3.49 5.08 -1.59
C ALA A 120 1.98 5.31 -1.48
N GLY A 121 1.46 6.40 -2.06
CA GLY A 121 0.03 6.68 -2.12
C GLY A 121 -0.75 5.55 -2.80
N PHE A 122 -0.27 5.08 -3.96
CA PHE A 122 -0.88 3.94 -4.65
C PHE A 122 -0.89 2.67 -3.80
N LEU A 123 0.21 2.37 -3.11
CA LEU A 123 0.30 1.20 -2.24
C LEU A 123 -0.69 1.28 -1.06
N VAL A 124 -0.83 2.45 -0.43
CA VAL A 124 -1.81 2.68 0.64
C VAL A 124 -3.23 2.48 0.10
N THR A 125 -3.58 3.09 -1.03
CA THR A 125 -4.89 2.91 -1.67
C THR A 125 -5.13 1.44 -2.05
N ARG A 126 -4.11 0.76 -2.59
CA ARG A 126 -4.17 -0.64 -2.98
C ARG A 126 -4.40 -1.55 -1.78
N PHE A 127 -3.74 -1.28 -0.65
CA PHE A 127 -3.90 -2.03 0.60
C PHE A 127 -5.30 -1.84 1.19
N LEU A 128 -5.77 -0.59 1.30
CA LEU A 128 -7.12 -0.29 1.78
C LEU A 128 -8.19 -0.98 0.92
N ARG A 129 -8.09 -0.87 -0.41
CA ARG A 129 -9.02 -1.53 -1.35
C ARG A 129 -8.90 -3.06 -1.35
N SER A 130 -7.70 -3.61 -1.11
CA SER A 130 -7.51 -5.06 -0.99
C SER A 130 -8.14 -5.58 0.30
N SER A 131 -8.02 -4.83 1.39
CA SER A 131 -8.54 -5.22 2.70
C SER A 131 -10.07 -5.16 2.75
N SER A 132 -10.70 -4.33 1.91
CA SER A 132 -12.17 -4.25 1.80
C SER A 132 -12.80 -5.36 0.93
N THR A 133 -12.01 -6.25 0.31
CA THR A 133 -12.56 -7.33 -0.54
C THR A 133 -12.84 -8.62 0.26
N HIS A 134 -13.21 -8.50 1.53
CA HIS A 134 -13.59 -9.63 2.38
C HIS A 134 -15.01 -9.47 2.90
N SER A 135 -15.97 -9.10 2.04
CA SER A 135 -17.38 -8.96 2.44
C SER A 135 -18.36 -9.09 1.28
N ASP A 136 -18.17 -10.01 0.33
CA ASP A 136 -19.20 -10.28 -0.70
C ASP A 136 -19.07 -11.71 -1.27
N THR A 137 -19.33 -12.72 -0.45
CA THR A 137 -19.64 -14.08 -0.96
C THR A 137 -20.65 -14.80 -0.07
N ALA A 138 -21.66 -14.08 0.40
CA ALA A 138 -22.80 -14.66 1.12
C ALA A 138 -24.13 -14.11 0.56
N ASN A 139 -24.30 -14.09 -0.76
CA ASN A 139 -25.62 -13.86 -1.36
C ASN A 139 -25.72 -14.49 -2.75
N SER A 140 -25.84 -15.82 -2.83
CA SER A 140 -26.33 -16.50 -4.04
C SER A 140 -26.48 -18.02 -3.84
N HIS A 141 -27.17 -18.50 -2.80
CA HIS A 141 -27.55 -19.91 -2.70
C HIS A 141 -28.90 -20.07 -1.94
N ALA A 142 -29.99 -19.47 -2.42
CA ALA A 142 -31.35 -19.79 -1.97
C ALA A 142 -32.45 -19.28 -2.91
N ALA A 143 -32.30 -19.41 -4.23
CA ALA A 143 -33.38 -19.08 -5.17
C ALA A 143 -33.21 -19.81 -6.51
N ASN A 144 -33.15 -21.15 -6.48
CA ASN A 144 -33.43 -21.93 -7.69
C ASN A 144 -33.90 -23.34 -7.31
N ASN A 145 -35.19 -23.49 -7.04
CA ASN A 145 -35.86 -24.76 -7.25
C ASN A 145 -37.19 -24.50 -7.96
N GLY A 146 -37.07 -23.97 -9.17
CA GLY A 146 -38.14 -23.94 -10.13
C GLY A 146 -38.31 -25.31 -10.78
N SER A 147 -39.50 -25.87 -10.63
CA SER A 147 -40.30 -26.29 -11.77
C SER A 147 -39.66 -27.30 -12.75
N GLN A 148 -39.73 -28.60 -12.44
CA GLN A 148 -39.76 -29.64 -13.48
C GLN A 148 -41.21 -30.14 -13.70
N HIS A 149 -41.85 -29.53 -14.70
CA HIS A 149 -42.68 -30.22 -15.71
C HIS A 149 -41.83 -31.35 -16.34
N GLN A 150 -42.27 -32.49 -16.88
CA GLN A 150 -43.55 -33.00 -17.41
C GLN A 150 -43.22 -34.38 -18.00
N VAL A 151 -44.01 -35.44 -17.77
CA VAL A 151 -44.31 -36.45 -18.81
C VAL A 151 -45.70 -37.00 -18.53
N GLY A 152 -46.64 -36.68 -19.41
CA GLY A 152 -47.95 -37.31 -19.46
C GLY A 152 -47.98 -38.31 -20.60
N GLU A 153 -48.26 -39.56 -20.29
CA GLU A 153 -48.76 -40.57 -21.23
C GLU A 153 -49.84 -41.35 -20.49
N HIS A 154 -50.69 -42.07 -21.23
CA HIS A 154 -51.96 -42.71 -20.82
C HIS A 154 -53.22 -41.85 -20.96
N ASN A 155 -53.57 -41.52 -22.21
CA ASN A 155 -54.99 -41.49 -22.58
C ASN A 155 -55.20 -42.24 -23.90
N ALA A 156 -56.07 -43.25 -23.84
CA ALA A 156 -56.41 -44.16 -24.91
C ALA A 156 -57.62 -43.62 -25.70
N VAL A 157 -57.48 -43.55 -27.02
CA VAL A 157 -58.60 -43.50 -27.99
C VAL A 157 -58.16 -44.42 -29.14
N GLN A 158 -58.51 -45.72 -29.09
CA GLN A 158 -59.74 -46.28 -29.63
C GLN A 158 -59.81 -46.19 -31.16
N SER A 159 -59.18 -47.20 -31.78
CA SER A 159 -59.72 -48.08 -32.83
C SER A 159 -60.73 -47.48 -33.82
N ASN A 160 -60.27 -47.20 -35.06
CA ASN A 160 -61.15 -47.23 -36.23
C ASN A 160 -60.39 -47.63 -37.51
N ARG A 161 -60.99 -48.60 -38.23
CA ARG A 161 -60.70 -49.15 -39.57
C ARG A 161 -59.55 -50.18 -39.64
N VAL A 162 -59.75 -51.37 -40.21
CA VAL A 162 -60.57 -51.74 -41.37
C VAL A 162 -61.36 -53.02 -41.12
#